data_AF-A0AAU5PVP3-F1
#
_entry.id   AF-A0AAU5PVP3-F1
#
_cell.length_a   1.000
_cell.length_b   1.000
_cell.length_c   1.000
_cell.angle_alpha   90.00
_cell.angle_beta   90.00
_cell.angle_gamma   90.00
#
_symmetry.space_group_name_H-M   'P 1'
#
loop_
_entity.id
_entity.type
_entity.pdbx_description
1 polymer ?
#
loop_
_entity_poly.entity_id
_entity_poly.type
_entity_poly.pdbx_seq_one_letter_code
_entity_poly.pdbx_strand_id
1 'polypeptide(L)'
;MAGLEGREQPWQRTGAAAPRWSPAADDEQAADAVELYGNPAEEDVRLPSRPESAWVARRLTQHVVLRQWALGPQIAEHAVLLVSELVGNAVRHTGARVFALRLQRRRGWIRIEVRDPSRGLPCLMPVHELDTSGRGLFLVDKLSDRWGVDLAPRGKTTWFEMRVADRP
;
A
#
# COMPACT_ATOMS: atom_id res chain seq x y z
N MET A 1 0.05 36.05 58.81
CA MET A 1 1.05 34.99 58.57
C MET A 1 0.66 34.30 57.27
N ALA A 2 1.45 34.53 56.21
CA ALA A 2 1.58 33.85 54.90
C ALA A 2 0.28 33.43 54.17
N GLY A 3 -0.02 33.87 52.94
CA GLY A 3 0.84 33.81 51.73
C GLY A 3 0.73 32.40 51.11
N LEU A 4 0.53 32.13 49.82
CA LEU A 4 0.64 32.87 48.56
C LEU A 4 -0.10 32.05 47.47
N GLU A 5 -0.77 32.76 46.57
CA GLU A 5 -0.76 32.57 45.10
C GLU A 5 -1.17 31.22 44.49
N GLY A 6 -2.36 31.25 43.87
CA GLY A 6 -2.74 30.36 42.78
C GLY A 6 -1.74 30.47 41.64
N ARG A 7 -1.11 29.34 41.32
CA ARG A 7 -0.27 29.18 40.12
C ARG A 7 -1.09 28.47 39.06
N GLU A 8 -1.76 29.23 38.23
CA GLU A 8 -2.16 28.77 36.90
C GLU A 8 -0.89 28.45 36.12
N GLN A 9 -0.64 27.17 35.85
CA GLN A 9 0.42 26.76 34.95
C GLN A 9 -0.16 26.66 33.54
N PRO A 10 0.26 27.52 32.59
CA PRO A 10 -0.16 27.38 31.20
C PRO A 10 0.48 26.12 30.64
N TRP A 11 -0.35 25.17 30.24
CA TRP A 11 0.06 24.03 29.44
C TRP A 11 0.75 24.56 28.18
N GLN A 12 2.07 24.45 28.09
CA GLN A 12 2.76 24.66 26.83
C GLN A 12 2.50 23.43 25.96
N ARG A 13 1.60 23.58 24.98
CA ARG A 13 1.56 22.69 23.82
C ARG A 13 2.87 22.89 23.05
N THR A 14 3.86 22.06 23.34
CA THR A 14 4.90 21.73 22.35
C THR A 14 4.24 20.94 21.24
N GLY A 15 3.58 21.65 20.33
CA GLY A 15 3.21 21.10 19.03
C GLY A 15 4.51 20.83 18.27
N ALA A 16 5.03 19.61 18.38
CA ALA A 16 5.96 19.10 17.38
C ALA A 16 5.20 19.16 16.05
N ALA A 17 5.51 20.17 15.23
CA ALA A 17 4.98 20.27 13.89
C ALA A 17 5.34 18.97 13.17
N ALA A 18 4.32 18.20 12.79
CA ALA A 18 4.52 17.02 11.96
C ALA A 18 5.37 17.44 10.74
N PRO A 19 6.39 16.65 10.36
CA PRO A 19 7.27 17.03 9.27
C PRO A 19 6.44 17.42 8.05
N ARG A 20 6.69 18.61 7.52
CA ARG A 20 5.98 19.14 6.37
C ARG A 20 6.30 18.26 5.17
N TRP A 21 5.33 17.44 4.78
CA TRP A 21 5.41 16.59 3.60
C TRP A 21 5.86 17.42 2.39
N SER A 22 6.83 16.90 1.64
CA SER A 22 7.30 17.52 0.40
C SER A 22 7.41 16.46 -0.70
N PRO A 23 7.03 16.79 -1.95
CA PRO A 23 7.11 15.84 -3.06
C PRO A 23 8.53 15.29 -3.29
N ALA A 24 9.57 16.11 -3.10
CA ALA A 24 10.96 15.72 -3.33
C ALA A 24 11.47 14.67 -2.31
N ALA A 25 11.11 14.81 -1.03
CA ALA A 25 11.50 13.83 -0.01
C ALA A 25 10.80 12.48 -0.23
N ASP A 26 9.57 12.50 -0.70
CA ASP A 26 8.86 11.28 -1.08
C ASP A 26 9.48 10.60 -2.30
N ASP A 27 9.96 11.37 -3.28
CA ASP A 27 10.66 10.85 -4.46
C ASP A 27 12.00 10.19 -4.09
N GLU A 28 12.83 10.86 -3.28
CA GLU A 28 14.13 10.35 -2.85
C GLU A 28 13.98 9.02 -2.09
N GLN A 29 13.07 9.00 -1.11
CA GLN A 29 12.85 7.80 -0.33
C GLN A 29 12.15 6.68 -1.11
N ALA A 30 11.50 6.98 -2.23
CA ALA A 30 10.99 5.95 -3.14
C ALA A 30 12.09 5.40 -4.05
N ALA A 31 13.05 6.23 -4.47
CA ALA A 31 14.25 5.77 -5.16
C ALA A 31 15.09 4.86 -4.24
N ASP A 32 15.28 5.24 -2.97
CA ASP A 32 15.95 4.41 -1.96
C ASP A 32 15.26 3.05 -1.79
N ALA A 33 13.92 3.02 -1.83
CA ALA A 33 13.17 1.78 -1.74
C ALA A 33 13.40 0.88 -2.96
N VAL A 34 13.47 1.45 -4.17
CA VAL A 34 13.79 0.71 -5.39
C VAL A 34 15.22 0.17 -5.35
N GLU A 35 16.17 0.96 -4.86
CA GLU A 35 17.57 0.51 -4.71
C GLU A 35 17.69 -0.62 -3.69
N LEU A 36 16.99 -0.51 -2.55
CA LEU A 36 17.09 -1.48 -1.47
C LEU A 36 16.34 -2.80 -1.73
N TYR A 37 15.18 -2.73 -2.38
CA TYR A 37 14.29 -3.90 -2.54
C TYR A 37 14.13 -4.37 -3.99
N GLY A 38 14.56 -3.58 -4.96
CA GLY A 38 14.37 -3.84 -6.39
C GLY A 38 13.14 -3.14 -6.97
N ASN A 39 12.99 -3.22 -8.29
CA ASN A 39 11.90 -2.60 -9.02
C ASN A 39 10.77 -3.62 -9.30
N PRO A 40 9.57 -3.47 -8.71
CA PRO A 40 8.48 -4.43 -8.92
C PRO A 40 7.92 -4.38 -10.35
N ALA A 41 8.23 -3.35 -11.14
CA ALA A 41 7.91 -3.31 -12.57
C ALA A 41 8.79 -4.24 -13.41
N GLU A 42 9.95 -4.65 -12.90
CA GLU A 42 10.95 -5.45 -13.62
C GLU A 42 11.06 -6.88 -13.08
N GLU A 43 10.93 -7.07 -11.77
CA GLU A 43 10.97 -8.38 -11.12
C GLU A 43 10.00 -8.53 -9.93
N ASP A 44 9.99 -9.72 -9.31
CA ASP A 44 9.27 -9.97 -8.06
C ASP A 44 10.05 -9.39 -6.88
N VAL A 45 9.55 -8.31 -6.28
CA VAL A 45 10.18 -7.69 -5.11
C VAL A 45 9.73 -8.38 -3.83
N ARG A 46 10.67 -9.00 -3.12
CA ARG A 46 10.40 -9.76 -1.89
C ARG A 46 10.46 -8.85 -0.66
N LEU A 47 9.35 -8.80 0.07
CA LEU A 47 9.21 -7.98 1.28
C LEU A 47 8.92 -8.86 2.51
N PRO A 48 9.51 -8.54 3.68
CA PRO A 48 9.12 -9.17 4.93
C PRO A 48 7.61 -9.03 5.17
N SER A 49 6.96 -10.05 5.72
CA SER A 49 5.53 -9.97 6.08
C SER A 49 5.37 -9.27 7.43
N ARG A 50 5.62 -7.95 7.47
CA ARG A 50 5.45 -7.10 8.64
C ARG A 50 4.66 -5.83 8.29
N PRO A 51 3.99 -5.18 9.25
CA PRO A 51 3.21 -3.97 8.99
C PRO A 51 4.00 -2.86 8.27
N GLU A 52 5.29 -2.72 8.56
CA GLU A 52 6.18 -1.72 7.97
C GLU A 52 6.36 -1.92 6.46
N SER A 53 6.27 -3.17 5.97
CA SER A 53 6.39 -3.48 4.55
C SER A 53 5.22 -2.97 3.70
N ALA A 54 4.09 -2.63 4.32
CA ALA A 54 3.01 -1.93 3.63
C ALA A 54 3.44 -0.53 3.18
N TRP A 55 4.27 0.17 3.96
CA TRP A 55 4.81 1.46 3.59
C TRP A 55 5.78 1.35 2.40
N VAL A 56 6.65 0.35 2.41
CA VAL A 56 7.58 0.09 1.30
C VAL A 56 6.80 -0.22 0.02
N ALA A 57 5.82 -1.11 0.10
CA ALA A 57 4.99 -1.49 -1.05
C ALA A 57 4.23 -0.29 -1.65
N ARG A 58 3.68 0.59 -0.81
CA ARG A 58 3.04 1.85 -1.26
C ARG A 58 3.99 2.71 -2.06
N ARG A 59 5.22 2.90 -1.56
CA ARG A 59 6.21 3.79 -2.20
C ARG A 59 6.72 3.26 -3.52
N LEU A 60 7.07 1.98 -3.57
CA LEU A 60 7.43 1.32 -4.81
C LEU A 60 6.31 1.44 -5.85
N THR A 61 5.07 1.21 -5.43
CA THR A 61 3.89 1.35 -6.30
C THR A 61 3.73 2.77 -6.81
N GLN A 62 3.77 3.76 -5.93
CA GLN A 62 3.64 5.17 -6.29
C GLN A 62 4.74 5.60 -7.26
N HIS A 63 5.99 5.23 -6.99
CA HIS A 63 7.13 5.53 -7.85
C HIS A 63 6.97 4.92 -9.23
N VAL A 64 6.69 3.61 -9.31
CA VAL A 64 6.48 2.94 -10.60
C VAL A 64 5.34 3.58 -11.39
N VAL A 65 4.19 3.82 -10.76
CA VAL A 65 3.01 4.35 -11.44
C VAL A 65 3.23 5.80 -11.93
N LEU A 66 3.76 6.68 -11.08
CA LEU A 66 3.95 8.09 -11.41
C LEU A 66 5.19 8.37 -12.25
N ARG A 67 6.32 7.71 -11.96
CA ARG A 67 7.62 8.04 -12.55
C ARG A 67 7.96 7.14 -13.72
N GLN A 68 7.86 5.81 -13.54
CA GLN A 68 8.24 4.87 -14.59
C GLN A 68 7.15 4.73 -15.67
N TRP A 69 5.88 4.67 -15.26
CA TRP A 69 4.76 4.53 -16.19
C TRP A 69 4.14 5.87 -16.57
N ALA A 70 4.50 6.97 -15.90
CA ALA A 70 3.98 8.31 -16.17
C ALA A 70 2.44 8.37 -16.20
N LEU A 71 1.78 7.62 -15.31
CA LEU A 71 0.32 7.61 -15.16
C LEU A 71 -0.13 8.75 -14.24
N GLY A 72 -1.41 9.12 -14.37
CA GLY A 72 -1.98 10.24 -13.62
C GLY A 72 -2.07 10.00 -12.11
N PRO A 73 -2.10 11.08 -11.30
CA PRO A 73 -2.10 11.01 -9.84
C PRO A 73 -3.28 10.22 -9.25
N GLN A 74 -4.46 10.30 -9.87
CA GLN A 74 -5.64 9.54 -9.43
C GLN A 74 -5.44 8.02 -9.56
N ILE A 75 -4.78 7.57 -10.64
CA ILE A 75 -4.46 6.14 -10.81
C ILE A 75 -3.45 5.69 -9.75
N ALA A 76 -2.45 6.52 -9.46
CA ALA A 76 -1.47 6.23 -8.42
C ALA A 76 -2.13 6.14 -7.03
N GLU A 77 -3.02 7.07 -6.68
CA GLU A 77 -3.75 7.07 -5.41
C GLU A 77 -4.55 5.78 -5.21
N HIS A 78 -5.35 5.39 -6.21
CA HIS A 78 -6.09 4.13 -6.17
C HIS A 78 -5.17 2.92 -6.09
N ALA A 79 -4.13 2.85 -6.93
CA ALA A 79 -3.19 1.72 -6.92
C ALA A 79 -2.49 1.56 -5.56
N VAL A 80 -2.04 2.66 -4.95
CA VAL A 80 -1.38 2.68 -3.63
C VAL A 80 -2.33 2.24 -2.53
N LEU A 81 -3.60 2.68 -2.58
CA LEU A 81 -4.63 2.25 -1.65
C LEU A 81 -4.87 0.75 -1.76
N LEU A 82 -5.11 0.24 -2.97
CA LEU A 82 -5.40 -1.18 -3.18
C LEU A 82 -4.21 -2.07 -2.84
N VAL A 83 -2.98 -1.65 -3.14
CA VAL A 83 -1.76 -2.35 -2.68
C VAL A 83 -1.71 -2.44 -1.16
N SER A 84 -2.10 -1.38 -0.45
CA SER A 84 -2.13 -1.41 1.02
C SER A 84 -3.10 -2.44 1.56
N GLU A 85 -4.25 -2.61 0.90
CA GLU A 85 -5.24 -3.62 1.29
C GLU A 85 -4.73 -5.05 1.01
N LEU A 86 -4.15 -5.29 -0.17
CA LEU A 86 -3.58 -6.60 -0.52
C LEU A 86 -2.41 -6.99 0.41
N VAL A 87 -1.49 -6.07 0.66
CA VAL A 87 -0.37 -6.29 1.59
C VAL A 87 -0.86 -6.44 3.03
N GLY A 88 -1.83 -5.63 3.44
CA GLY A 88 -2.47 -5.75 4.75
C GLY A 88 -3.08 -7.14 4.95
N ASN A 89 -3.75 -7.67 3.93
CA ASN A 89 -4.28 -9.04 3.95
C ASN A 89 -3.17 -10.08 4.03
N ALA A 90 -2.10 -9.93 3.24
CA ALA A 90 -0.96 -10.84 3.26
C ALA A 90 -0.31 -10.88 4.66
N VAL A 91 -0.05 -9.72 5.26
CA VAL A 91 0.58 -9.60 6.59
C VAL A 91 -0.32 -10.17 7.68
N ARG A 92 -1.63 -9.91 7.66
CA ARG A 92 -2.55 -10.33 8.74
C ARG A 92 -2.95 -11.80 8.68
N HIS A 93 -3.07 -12.38 7.49
CA HIS A 93 -3.80 -13.65 7.33
C HIS A 93 -2.94 -14.82 6.83
N THR A 94 -1.72 -14.59 6.34
CA THR A 94 -0.95 -15.67 5.71
C THR A 94 -0.03 -16.41 6.68
N GLY A 95 0.43 -15.74 7.74
CA GLY A 95 1.50 -16.25 8.62
C GLY A 95 2.84 -16.45 7.90
N ALA A 96 2.97 -16.03 6.64
CA ALA A 96 4.19 -16.13 5.87
C ALA A 96 5.26 -15.20 6.45
N ARG A 97 6.54 -15.53 6.22
CA ARG A 97 7.65 -14.63 6.58
C ARG A 97 7.92 -13.56 5.53
N VAL A 98 7.58 -13.85 4.28
CA VAL A 98 7.87 -13.03 3.10
C VAL A 98 6.70 -13.15 2.12
N PHE A 99 6.35 -12.03 1.49
CA PHE A 99 5.49 -11.97 0.30
C PHE A 99 6.28 -11.30 -0.85
N ALA A 100 5.80 -11.45 -2.08
CA ALA A 100 6.36 -10.77 -3.24
C ALA A 100 5.36 -9.78 -3.84
N LEU A 101 5.84 -8.61 -4.26
CA LEU A 101 5.09 -7.59 -4.98
C LEU A 101 5.56 -7.55 -6.44
N ARG A 102 4.61 -7.57 -7.37
CA ARG A 102 4.87 -7.48 -8.80
C ARG A 102 3.91 -6.51 -9.46
N LEU A 103 4.43 -5.63 -10.30
CA LEU A 103 3.68 -4.63 -11.05
C LEU A 103 3.88 -4.88 -12.54
N GLN A 104 2.79 -4.93 -13.29
CA GLN A 104 2.82 -5.16 -14.73
C GLN A 104 1.98 -4.14 -15.45
N ARG A 105 2.52 -3.58 -16.53
CA ARG A 105 1.77 -2.73 -17.45
C ARG A 105 1.59 -3.44 -18.79
N ARG A 106 0.39 -3.35 -19.33
CA ARG A 106 0.00 -3.77 -20.68
C ARG A 106 -0.76 -2.62 -21.36
N ARG A 107 -1.05 -2.76 -22.64
CA ARG A 107 -1.80 -1.74 -23.39
C ARG A 107 -3.19 -1.56 -22.78
N GLY A 108 -3.49 -0.37 -22.27
CA GLY A 108 -4.78 -0.01 -21.67
C GLY A 108 -5.05 -0.49 -20.24
N TRP A 109 -4.12 -1.20 -19.58
CA TRP A 109 -4.31 -1.65 -18.19
C TRP A 109 -3.00 -1.89 -17.44
N ILE A 110 -3.07 -1.76 -16.12
CA ILE A 110 -2.05 -2.19 -15.18
C ILE A 110 -2.59 -3.35 -14.34
N ARG A 111 -1.70 -4.24 -13.93
CA ARG A 111 -1.97 -5.36 -13.03
C ARG A 111 -0.97 -5.31 -11.89
N ILE A 112 -1.47 -5.41 -10.66
CA ILE A 112 -0.63 -5.43 -9.46
C ILE A 112 -0.91 -6.70 -8.68
N GLU A 113 0.15 -7.40 -8.31
CA GLU A 113 0.10 -8.74 -7.75
C GLU A 113 0.85 -8.79 -6.42
N VAL A 114 0.22 -9.42 -5.42
CA VAL A 114 0.83 -9.79 -4.16
C VAL A 114 0.81 -11.31 -4.05
N ARG A 115 2.00 -11.91 -4.05
CA ARG A 115 2.19 -13.36 -3.98
C ARG A 115 2.67 -13.77 -2.60
N ASP A 116 2.01 -14.76 -2.02
CA ASP A 116 2.38 -15.30 -0.72
C ASP A 116 2.27 -16.84 -0.73
N PRO A 117 3.04 -17.54 0.14
CA PRO A 117 3.07 -19.00 0.15
C PRO A 117 1.82 -19.63 0.80
N SER A 118 0.89 -18.85 1.35
CA SER A 118 -0.33 -19.38 1.97
C SER A 118 -1.39 -19.70 0.93
N ARG A 119 -2.09 -20.83 1.15
CA ARG A 119 -3.25 -21.24 0.34
C ARG A 119 -4.57 -20.67 0.87
N GLY A 120 -4.55 -19.92 1.97
CA GLY A 120 -5.76 -19.29 2.51
C GLY A 120 -6.30 -18.25 1.53
N LEU A 121 -7.52 -18.45 1.05
CA LEU A 121 -8.17 -17.50 0.14
C LEU A 121 -8.62 -16.26 0.91
N PRO A 122 -8.45 -15.05 0.35
CA PRO A 122 -9.05 -13.84 0.90
C PRO A 122 -10.58 -13.96 0.86
N CYS A 123 -11.23 -13.89 2.02
CA CYS A 123 -12.69 -13.90 2.12
C CYS A 123 -13.22 -12.46 2.06
N LEU A 124 -14.06 -12.17 1.06
CA LEU A 124 -14.91 -10.98 1.07
C LEU A 124 -15.84 -11.04 2.28
N MET A 125 -15.55 -10.23 3.29
CA MET A 125 -16.43 -10.05 4.44
C MET A 125 -17.43 -8.94 4.11
N PRO A 126 -18.72 -9.08 4.45
CA PRO A 126 -19.67 -7.97 4.39
C PRO A 126 -19.16 -6.83 5.27
N VAL A 127 -19.06 -5.63 4.71
CA VAL A 127 -18.55 -4.45 5.38
C VAL A 127 -19.72 -3.54 5.76
N HIS A 128 -19.79 -3.11 7.02
CA HIS A 128 -20.70 -2.05 7.45
C HIS A 128 -19.98 -0.70 7.53
N GLU A 129 -20.72 0.40 7.37
CA GLU A 129 -20.19 1.77 7.27
C GLU A 129 -19.38 2.25 8.49
N LEU A 130 -19.46 1.54 9.63
CA LEU A 130 -18.72 1.83 10.85
C LEU A 130 -17.55 0.86 11.10
N ASP A 131 -17.38 -0.18 10.29
CA ASP A 131 -16.34 -1.17 10.51
C ASP A 131 -14.97 -0.59 10.19
N THR A 132 -14.08 -0.55 11.18
CA THR A 132 -12.67 -0.14 11.02
C THR A 132 -11.78 -1.25 10.47
N SER A 133 -12.32 -2.46 10.29
CA SER A 133 -11.64 -3.64 9.73
C SER A 133 -12.54 -4.33 8.70
N GLY A 134 -11.98 -5.15 7.80
CA GLY A 134 -12.76 -5.87 6.78
C GLY A 134 -13.05 -5.10 5.49
N ARG A 135 -12.74 -3.80 5.42
CA ARG A 135 -12.89 -2.97 4.21
C ARG A 135 -11.99 -3.34 3.03
N GLY A 136 -10.92 -4.09 3.27
CA GLY A 136 -9.85 -4.19 2.29
C GLY A 136 -10.28 -4.75 0.95
N LEU A 137 -10.94 -5.91 0.94
CA LEU A 137 -11.44 -6.48 -0.31
C LEU A 137 -12.63 -5.72 -0.88
N PHE A 138 -13.42 -5.03 -0.04
CA PHE A 138 -14.47 -4.14 -0.53
C PHE A 138 -13.89 -2.96 -1.33
N LEU A 139 -12.82 -2.33 -0.85
CA LEU A 139 -12.14 -1.26 -1.59
C LEU A 139 -11.55 -1.79 -2.91
N VAL A 140 -10.93 -2.97 -2.88
CA VAL A 140 -10.42 -3.64 -4.08
C VAL A 140 -11.55 -3.89 -5.07
N ASP A 141 -12.67 -4.43 -4.62
CA ASP A 141 -13.85 -4.69 -5.46
C ASP A 141 -14.44 -3.41 -6.07
N LYS A 142 -14.44 -2.30 -5.33
CA LYS A 142 -15.02 -1.04 -5.80
C LYS A 142 -14.13 -0.22 -6.73
N LEU A 143 -12.81 -0.28 -6.55
CA LEU A 143 -11.88 0.62 -7.24
C LEU A 143 -11.08 -0.06 -8.35
N SER A 144 -11.05 -1.39 -8.39
CA SER A 144 -10.44 -2.14 -9.50
C SER A 144 -11.46 -2.43 -10.61
N ASP A 145 -10.97 -2.58 -11.85
CA ASP A 145 -11.81 -3.09 -12.95
C ASP A 145 -11.99 -4.61 -12.83
N ARG A 146 -10.96 -5.30 -12.34
CA ARG A 146 -10.95 -6.74 -12.08
C ARG A 146 -10.04 -7.02 -10.90
N TRP A 147 -10.36 -8.05 -10.14
CA TRP A 147 -9.47 -8.58 -9.14
C TRP A 147 -9.71 -10.07 -8.98
N GLY A 148 -8.74 -10.76 -8.38
CA GLY A 148 -8.86 -12.19 -8.19
C GLY A 148 -7.70 -12.79 -7.42
N VAL A 149 -7.72 -14.12 -7.39
CA VAL A 149 -6.73 -14.94 -6.70
C VAL A 149 -6.37 -16.11 -7.59
N ASP A 150 -5.10 -16.15 -8.02
CA ASP A 150 -4.56 -17.27 -8.77
C ASP A 150 -3.89 -18.23 -7.80
N LEU A 151 -4.44 -19.44 -7.67
CA LEU A 151 -3.85 -20.48 -6.83
C LEU A 151 -2.70 -21.18 -7.56
N ALA A 152 -1.58 -21.36 -6.87
CA ALA A 152 -0.45 -22.14 -7.32
C ALA A 152 -0.17 -23.29 -6.33
N PRO A 153 0.56 -24.36 -6.74
CA PRO A 153 0.91 -25.45 -5.84
C PRO A 153 1.63 -25.01 -4.55
N ARG A 154 2.31 -23.86 -4.58
CA ARG A 154 3.11 -23.33 -3.46
C ARG A 154 2.66 -21.95 -2.97
N GLY A 155 1.37 -21.65 -3.05
CA GLY A 155 0.80 -20.42 -2.52
C GLY A 155 -0.30 -19.86 -3.40
N LYS A 156 -0.48 -18.54 -3.31
CA LYS A 156 -1.44 -17.82 -4.14
C LYS A 156 -0.87 -16.49 -4.59
N THR A 157 -1.48 -15.94 -5.63
CA THR A 157 -1.27 -14.58 -6.08
C THR A 157 -2.59 -13.86 -5.98
N THR A 158 -2.71 -12.88 -5.07
CA THR A 158 -3.86 -11.97 -5.02
C THR A 158 -3.54 -10.78 -5.91
N TRP A 159 -4.46 -10.38 -6.76
CA TRP A 159 -4.19 -9.39 -7.80
C TRP A 159 -5.38 -8.49 -8.06
N PHE A 160 -5.10 -7.30 -8.60
CA PHE A 160 -6.12 -6.43 -9.19
C PHE A 160 -5.60 -5.79 -10.48
N GLU A 161 -6.54 -5.38 -11.32
CA GLU A 161 -6.33 -4.72 -12.60
C GLU A 161 -7.08 -3.38 -12.62
N MET A 162 -6.45 -2.38 -13.20
CA MET A 162 -7.05 -1.07 -13.44
C MET A 162 -6.83 -0.68 -14.89
N ARG A 163 -7.88 -0.19 -15.55
CA ARG A 163 -7.78 0.46 -16.85
C ARG A 163 -6.97 1.74 -16.72
N VAL A 164 -6.08 1.95 -17.66
CA VAL A 164 -5.32 3.19 -17.77
C VAL A 164 -5.49 3.70 -19.19
N ALA A 165 -5.65 5.01 -19.33
CA ALA A 165 -5.61 5.62 -20.65
C ALA A 165 -4.19 5.44 -21.20
N ASP A 166 -4.07 4.87 -22.39
CA ASP A 166 -2.84 5.04 -23.17
C ASP A 166 -2.76 6.54 -23.50
N ARG A 167 -1.61 7.15 -23.24
CA ARG A 167 -1.41 8.56 -23.62
C ARG A 167 -1.57 8.60 -25.16
N PRO A 168 -2.43 9.48 -25.70
CA PRO A 168 -2.56 9.64 -27.15
C PRO A 168 -1.23 10.09 -27.78
#